data_AF-A0A1L8CQ54-F1
#
_entry.id   AF-A0A1L8CQ54-F1
#
_cell.length_a   1.000
_cell.length_b   1.000
_cell.length_c   1.000
_cell.angle_alpha   90.00
_cell.angle_beta   90.00
_cell.angle_gamma   90.00
#
_symmetry.space_group_name_H-M   'P 1'
#
loop_
_entity.id
_entity.type
_entity.pdbx_description
1 polymer ?
#
loop_
_entity_poly.entity_id
_entity_poly.type
_entity_poly.pdbx_seq_one_letter_code
_entity_poly.pdbx_strand_id
1 'polypeptide(L)'
;MEWFNIIWMSAAAGLCIPLGGFIASREHIHPDWLEKEFRHFIIALGGGVLLGAVALVLVPEGISYMQHSLLAIPILLGGGLTFFILERSLALRRREAPQLSGMLLDYLPESLALGGIMVANSPMAPLLALFIGLQNLPEGFNTFRELRGIAHYSADRVLYLMLGLVPLGPVFAMAGYVFLSDAPDVAGGIMLFASGGILYIIFSGYRPAITDETSLGTAAWSCVWIHSGDVCSHARDAWVIRSVTLKVGGKIMSNRSIGLSEPLYEYLLKHSLRESEVLQQLRQATEHETLSEMRSAPEQGQFMALLLHLTGARRVLEVGTYTGYASLWMAEALPDDGELITCDISTTWTSVATQFWRQAGLAHKIKLRLAPATETLNQLIAAGEDDSFDFAFIDADKENYEVYFEQCLQLVKSGGLILIDNVLWGGSVIYADNQSSATNAIRAFNEKRLQDDRVELSMLPVADGLTLLRKT
;
A
#
# COMPACT_ATOMS: atom_id res chain seq x y z
N MET A 1 5.02 -40.35 26.70
CA MET A 1 6.10 -39.37 26.43
C MET A 1 5.90 -38.67 25.09
N GLU A 2 5.38 -39.33 24.06
CA GLU A 2 5.20 -38.74 22.71
C GLU A 2 4.24 -37.53 22.67
N TRP A 3 3.08 -37.61 23.32
CA TRP A 3 2.11 -36.50 23.38
C TRP A 3 2.65 -35.21 24.01
N PHE A 4 3.54 -35.34 25.00
CA PHE A 4 4.17 -34.18 25.63
C PHE A 4 5.10 -33.45 24.65
N ASN A 5 5.82 -34.20 23.82
CA ASN A 5 6.70 -33.64 22.79
C ASN A 5 5.89 -32.91 21.70
N ILE A 6 4.75 -33.47 21.28
CA ILE A 6 3.86 -32.84 20.29
C ILE A 6 3.35 -31.50 20.79
N ILE A 7 2.83 -31.46 22.01
CA ILE A 7 2.32 -30.25 22.64
C ILE A 7 3.44 -29.22 22.78
N TRP A 8 4.62 -29.65 23.23
CA TRP A 8 5.74 -28.74 23.44
C TRP A 8 6.27 -28.15 22.14
N MET A 9 6.46 -28.97 21.10
CA MET A 9 6.97 -28.54 19.79
C MET A 9 6.01 -27.61 19.05
N SER A 10 4.71 -27.95 19.04
CA SER A 10 3.68 -27.11 18.42
C SER A 10 3.47 -25.80 19.18
N ALA A 11 3.53 -25.81 20.52
CA ALA A 11 3.49 -24.59 21.33
C ALA A 11 4.73 -23.71 21.10
N ALA A 12 5.92 -24.31 21.02
CA ALA A 12 7.16 -23.59 20.74
C ALA A 12 7.13 -22.91 19.36
N ALA A 13 6.63 -23.60 18.34
CA ALA A 13 6.43 -23.04 17.01
C ALA A 13 5.37 -21.92 17.01
N GLY A 14 4.29 -22.07 17.78
CA GLY A 14 3.25 -21.06 17.94
C GLY A 14 3.73 -19.80 18.68
N LEU A 15 4.63 -19.94 19.66
CA LEU A 15 5.18 -18.80 20.43
C LEU A 15 5.96 -17.80 19.55
N CYS A 16 6.41 -18.22 18.37
CA CYS A 16 7.04 -17.34 17.40
C CYS A 16 6.08 -16.25 16.87
N ILE A 17 4.76 -16.50 16.86
CA ILE A 17 3.74 -15.53 16.45
C ILE A 17 3.76 -14.28 17.34
N PRO A 18 3.48 -14.36 18.66
CA PRO A 18 3.56 -13.18 19.53
C PRO A 18 4.98 -12.66 19.70
N LEU A 19 6.03 -13.49 19.53
CA LEU A 19 7.41 -13.02 19.54
C LEU A 19 7.69 -12.07 18.37
N GLY A 20 7.21 -12.40 17.16
CA GLY A 20 7.30 -11.52 16.00
C GLY A 20 6.57 -10.20 16.22
N GLY A 21 5.37 -10.25 16.79
CA GLY A 21 4.62 -9.05 17.16
C GLY A 21 5.30 -8.22 18.25
N PHE A 22 5.94 -8.86 19.22
CA PHE A 22 6.71 -8.17 20.27
C PHE A 22 7.92 -7.43 19.69
N ILE A 23 8.64 -8.07 18.76
CA ILE A 23 9.73 -7.42 18.02
C ILE A 23 9.18 -6.19 17.29
N ALA A 24 8.09 -6.35 16.52
CA ALA A 24 7.44 -5.24 15.82
C ALA A 24 6.97 -4.10 16.75
N SER A 25 6.60 -4.40 18.00
CA SER A 25 6.15 -3.40 18.97
C SER A 25 7.28 -2.54 19.56
N ARG A 26 8.53 -3.03 19.49
CA ARG A 26 9.70 -2.38 20.12
C ARG A 26 10.68 -1.77 19.12
N GLU A 27 10.47 -1.97 17.82
CA GLU A 27 11.29 -1.34 16.81
C GLU A 27 11.00 0.16 16.73
N HIS A 28 11.83 0.93 17.43
CA HIS A 28 12.17 2.31 17.08
C HIS A 28 13.68 2.31 16.79
N ILE A 29 14.09 1.60 15.74
CA ILE A 29 15.50 1.46 15.38
C ILE A 29 15.91 2.69 14.57
N HIS A 30 16.51 3.69 15.24
CA HIS A 30 17.20 4.78 14.55
C HIS A 30 18.56 4.27 14.03
N PRO A 31 18.87 4.39 12.72
CA PRO A 31 18.18 5.12 11.66
C PRO A 31 17.22 4.28 10.79
N ASP A 32 16.22 4.90 10.16
CA ASP A 32 15.16 4.26 9.34
C ASP A 32 15.64 3.36 8.20
N TRP A 33 16.85 3.59 7.69
CA TRP A 33 17.47 2.67 6.73
C TRP A 33 17.67 1.27 7.32
N LEU A 34 18.06 1.20 8.59
CA LEU A 34 18.25 -0.06 9.30
C LEU A 34 16.91 -0.76 9.56
N GLU A 35 15.84 -0.01 9.85
CA GLU A 35 14.48 -0.57 9.94
C GLU A 35 14.00 -1.11 8.57
N LYS A 36 14.25 -0.39 7.47
CA LYS A 36 13.90 -0.86 6.12
C LYS A 36 14.69 -2.11 5.74
N GLU A 37 15.99 -2.12 5.98
CA GLU A 37 16.85 -3.26 5.66
C GLU A 37 16.52 -4.48 6.52
N PHE A 38 16.28 -4.27 7.82
CA PHE A 38 15.87 -5.32 8.74
C PHE A 38 14.50 -5.90 8.36
N ARG A 39 13.56 -5.06 7.92
CA ARG A 39 12.27 -5.51 7.39
C ARG A 39 12.43 -6.35 6.13
N HIS A 40 13.22 -5.91 5.16
CA HIS A 40 13.49 -6.71 3.96
C HIS A 40 14.16 -8.04 4.31
N PHE A 41 15.07 -8.04 5.30
CA PHE A 41 15.69 -9.25 5.82
C PHE A 41 14.66 -10.20 6.46
N ILE A 42 13.76 -9.71 7.32
CA ILE A 42 12.70 -10.53 7.93
C ILE A 42 11.78 -11.15 6.87
N ILE A 43 11.38 -10.37 5.86
CA ILE A 43 10.51 -10.85 4.77
C ILE A 43 11.24 -11.88 3.90
N ALA A 44 12.50 -11.61 3.52
CA ALA A 44 13.31 -12.53 2.73
C ALA A 44 13.62 -13.82 3.50
N LEU A 45 13.85 -13.72 4.81
CA LEU A 45 14.02 -14.87 5.71
C LEU A 45 12.75 -15.73 5.73
N GLY A 46 11.56 -15.11 5.84
CA GLY A 46 10.28 -15.83 5.77
C GLY A 46 10.10 -16.59 4.47
N GLY A 47 10.33 -15.95 3.32
CA GLY A 47 10.24 -16.60 2.00
C GLY A 47 11.24 -17.75 1.82
N GLY A 48 12.48 -17.60 2.34
CA GLY A 48 13.50 -18.64 2.30
C GLY A 48 13.18 -19.84 3.20
N VAL A 49 12.66 -19.60 4.41
CA VAL A 49 12.21 -20.64 5.35
C VAL A 49 11.05 -21.43 4.77
N LEU A 50 10.06 -20.76 4.17
CA LEU A 50 8.92 -21.36 3.50
C LEU A 50 9.33 -22.29 2.35
N LEU A 51 10.23 -21.82 1.48
CA LEU A 51 10.77 -22.64 0.39
C LEU A 51 11.54 -23.86 0.94
N GLY A 52 12.29 -23.67 2.02
CA GLY A 52 12.99 -24.74 2.73
C GLY A 52 12.04 -25.79 3.32
N ALA A 53 10.95 -25.37 3.94
CA ALA A 53 9.93 -26.26 4.52
C ALA A 53 9.28 -27.14 3.45
N VAL A 54 8.90 -26.53 2.32
CA VAL A 54 8.33 -27.25 1.17
C VAL A 54 9.33 -28.25 0.60
N ALA A 55 10.56 -27.81 0.33
CA ALA A 55 11.57 -28.62 -0.36
C ALA A 55 12.17 -29.74 0.50
N LEU A 56 12.35 -29.51 1.80
CA LEU A 56 13.05 -30.43 2.70
C LEU A 56 12.13 -31.34 3.51
N VAL A 57 10.87 -30.94 3.73
CA VAL A 57 9.96 -31.67 4.61
C VAL A 57 8.64 -31.97 3.93
N LEU A 58 7.84 -30.95 3.57
CA LEU A 58 6.44 -31.18 3.18
C LEU A 58 6.28 -32.00 1.89
N VAL A 59 7.07 -31.72 0.85
CA VAL A 59 7.01 -32.50 -0.40
C VAL A 59 7.65 -33.88 -0.25
N PRO A 60 8.88 -34.02 0.29
CA PRO A 60 9.48 -35.35 0.49
C PRO A 60 8.66 -36.27 1.39
N GLU A 61 8.19 -35.78 2.55
CA GLU A 61 7.35 -36.57 3.46
C GLU A 61 5.98 -36.83 2.86
N GLY A 62 5.37 -35.82 2.21
CA GLY A 62 4.08 -35.97 1.54
C GLY A 62 4.08 -37.08 0.49
N ILE A 63 5.14 -37.16 -0.33
CA ILE A 63 5.34 -38.24 -1.31
C ILE A 63 5.58 -39.59 -0.62
N SER A 64 6.40 -39.62 0.43
CA SER A 64 6.71 -40.83 1.21
C SER A 64 5.46 -41.44 1.83
N TYR A 65 4.65 -40.62 2.50
CA TYR A 65 3.39 -41.05 3.11
C TYR A 65 2.35 -41.48 2.08
N MET A 66 2.33 -40.86 0.89
CA MET A 66 1.48 -41.31 -0.22
C MET A 66 2.05 -42.51 -0.99
N GLN A 67 3.08 -43.19 -0.47
CA GLN A 67 3.71 -44.36 -1.08
C GLN A 67 4.16 -44.12 -2.53
N HIS A 68 4.64 -42.90 -2.83
CA HIS A 68 5.01 -42.47 -4.18
C HIS A 68 3.88 -42.57 -5.22
N SER A 69 2.62 -42.48 -4.78
CA SER A 69 1.46 -42.47 -5.67
C SER A 69 1.50 -41.30 -6.66
N LEU A 70 1.10 -41.56 -7.90
CA LEU A 70 0.95 -40.52 -8.93
C LEU A 70 -0.10 -39.47 -8.57
N LEU A 71 -0.97 -39.74 -7.58
CA LEU A 71 -1.93 -38.77 -7.05
C LEU A 71 -1.27 -37.60 -6.30
N ALA A 72 0.00 -37.72 -5.93
CA ALA A 72 0.74 -36.64 -5.27
C ALA A 72 0.80 -35.35 -6.13
N ILE A 73 0.99 -35.50 -7.45
CA ILE A 73 1.11 -34.38 -8.39
C ILE A 73 -0.18 -33.56 -8.49
N PRO A 74 -1.36 -34.17 -8.79
CA PRO A 74 -2.60 -33.40 -8.86
C PRO A 74 -3.04 -32.82 -7.50
N ILE A 75 -2.67 -33.43 -6.37
CA ILE A 75 -2.95 -32.87 -5.04
C ILE A 75 -2.11 -31.61 -4.79
N LEU A 76 -0.81 -31.65 -5.11
CA LEU A 76 0.07 -30.48 -5.05
C LEU A 76 -0.46 -29.34 -5.94
N LEU A 77 -0.75 -29.64 -7.21
CA LEU A 77 -1.29 -28.64 -8.15
C LEU A 77 -2.67 -28.12 -7.71
N GLY A 78 -3.52 -29.00 -7.16
CA GLY A 78 -4.83 -28.66 -6.62
C GLY A 78 -4.75 -27.71 -5.44
N GLY A 79 -3.73 -27.86 -4.58
CA GLY A 79 -3.42 -26.91 -3.51
C GLY A 79 -3.16 -25.51 -4.03
N GLY A 80 -2.23 -25.37 -4.98
CA GLY A 80 -1.90 -24.07 -5.59
C GLY A 80 -3.10 -23.44 -6.30
N LEU A 81 -3.89 -24.22 -7.03
CA LEU A 81 -5.11 -23.73 -7.68
C LEU A 81 -6.18 -23.29 -6.67
N THR A 82 -6.33 -24.01 -5.57
CA THR A 82 -7.31 -23.66 -4.53
C THR A 82 -6.93 -22.34 -3.86
N PHE A 83 -5.65 -22.17 -3.50
CA PHE A 83 -5.16 -20.92 -2.92
C PHE A 83 -5.29 -19.74 -3.90
N PHE A 84 -5.04 -19.96 -5.20
CA PHE A 84 -5.32 -18.95 -6.24
C PHE A 84 -6.79 -18.53 -6.28
N ILE A 85 -7.72 -19.48 -6.22
CA ILE A 85 -9.17 -19.19 -6.22
C ILE A 85 -9.56 -18.48 -4.93
N LEU A 86 -9.06 -18.95 -3.78
CA LEU A 86 -9.33 -18.35 -2.47
C LEU A 86 -8.84 -16.91 -2.43
N GLU A 87 -7.59 -16.63 -2.80
CA GLU A 87 -7.04 -15.28 -2.87
C GLU A 87 -7.88 -14.38 -3.79
N ARG A 88 -8.23 -14.85 -4.98
CA ARG A 88 -9.06 -14.07 -5.92
C ARG A 88 -10.48 -13.81 -5.40
N SER A 89 -11.05 -14.76 -4.66
CA SER A 89 -12.37 -14.61 -4.05
C SER A 89 -12.38 -13.67 -2.85
N LEU A 90 -11.30 -13.68 -2.06
CA LEU A 90 -11.10 -12.80 -0.90
C LEU A 90 -10.69 -11.38 -1.33
N ALA A 91 -9.99 -11.22 -2.45
CA ALA A 91 -9.66 -9.91 -3.04
C ALA A 91 -10.90 -9.07 -3.41
N LEU A 92 -12.07 -9.71 -3.61
CA LEU A 92 -13.35 -9.03 -3.81
C LEU A 92 -13.96 -8.50 -2.50
N ARG A 93 -13.46 -8.94 -1.34
CA ARG A 93 -13.89 -8.54 0.01
C ARG A 93 -12.73 -7.88 0.75
N ARG A 94 -12.29 -6.70 0.31
CA ARG A 94 -11.23 -5.87 0.94
C ARG A 94 -11.61 -5.32 2.33
N ARG A 95 -12.03 -6.16 3.28
CA ARG A 95 -12.38 -5.75 4.65
C ARG A 95 -11.81 -6.65 5.75
N GLU A 96 -10.96 -7.63 5.45
CA GLU A 96 -10.44 -8.55 6.46
C GLU A 96 -8.92 -8.57 6.44
N ALA A 97 -8.30 -8.73 7.61
CA ALA A 97 -6.86 -8.66 7.81
C ALA A 97 -6.14 -9.78 7.04
N PRO A 98 -5.60 -9.54 5.82
CA PRO A 98 -5.17 -10.62 4.95
C PRO A 98 -3.94 -11.35 5.51
N GLN A 99 -3.06 -10.66 6.25
CA GLN A 99 -1.89 -11.30 6.83
C GLN A 99 -2.27 -12.19 8.03
N LEU A 100 -3.22 -11.75 8.88
CA LEU A 100 -3.74 -12.62 9.95
C LEU A 100 -4.41 -13.88 9.39
N SER A 101 -5.24 -13.74 8.36
CA SER A 101 -5.93 -14.87 7.76
C SER A 101 -4.98 -15.81 7.01
N GLY A 102 -3.98 -15.28 6.29
CA GLY A 102 -2.92 -16.06 5.65
C GLY A 102 -2.11 -16.86 6.67
N MET A 103 -1.62 -16.19 7.72
CA MET A 103 -0.86 -16.83 8.81
C MET A 103 -1.65 -17.97 9.47
N LEU A 104 -2.96 -17.81 9.68
CA LEU A 104 -3.80 -18.89 10.22
C LEU A 104 -3.99 -20.04 9.24
N LEU A 105 -4.12 -19.75 7.94
CA LEU A 105 -4.27 -20.76 6.89
C LEU A 105 -3.00 -21.58 6.68
N ASP A 106 -1.83 -21.06 7.04
CA ASP A 106 -0.57 -21.78 7.00
C ASP A 106 -0.30 -22.52 8.33
N TYR A 107 -0.45 -21.82 9.46
CA TYR A 107 -0.15 -22.36 10.79
C TYR A 107 -1.03 -23.54 11.21
N LEU A 108 -2.33 -23.53 10.87
CA LEU A 108 -3.25 -24.58 11.32
C LEU A 108 -3.03 -25.93 10.59
N PRO A 109 -2.95 -25.98 9.24
CA PRO A 109 -2.66 -27.22 8.53
C PRO A 109 -1.27 -27.78 8.84
N GLU A 110 -0.25 -26.93 9.01
CA GLU A 110 1.09 -27.38 9.37
C GLU A 110 1.17 -27.95 10.79
N SER A 111 0.46 -27.33 11.74
CA SER A 111 0.32 -27.87 13.09
C SER A 111 -0.37 -29.24 13.06
N LEU A 112 -1.43 -29.39 12.26
CA LEU A 112 -2.12 -30.67 12.04
C LEU A 112 -1.17 -31.73 11.44
N ALA A 113 -0.38 -31.36 10.42
CA ALA A 113 0.59 -32.22 9.78
C ALA A 113 1.73 -32.65 10.73
N LEU A 114 2.23 -31.74 11.56
CA LEU A 114 3.22 -32.03 12.61
C LEU A 114 2.72 -33.12 13.55
N GLY A 115 1.45 -33.06 13.94
CA GLY A 115 0.78 -34.10 14.71
C GLY A 115 0.79 -35.47 14.03
N GLY A 116 0.45 -35.52 12.75
CA GLY A 116 0.43 -36.75 11.96
C GLY A 116 1.82 -37.38 11.78
N ILE A 117 2.85 -36.56 11.54
CA ILE A 117 4.24 -37.03 11.35
C ILE A 117 4.84 -37.58 12.65
N MET A 118 4.44 -37.02 13.79
CA MET A 118 4.92 -37.47 15.09
C MET A 118 4.42 -38.87 15.48
N VAL A 119 3.31 -39.35 14.91
CA VAL A 119 2.86 -40.74 15.07
C VAL A 119 3.87 -41.72 14.47
N ALA A 120 4.48 -41.35 13.34
CA ALA A 120 5.44 -42.18 12.63
C ALA A 120 6.87 -42.14 13.24
N ASN A 121 7.07 -41.40 14.35
CA ASN A 121 8.39 -41.14 14.94
C ASN A 121 9.41 -40.63 13.91
N SER A 122 8.96 -39.85 12.92
CA SER A 122 9.85 -39.36 11.87
C SER A 122 10.91 -38.42 12.47
N PRO A 123 12.20 -38.57 12.07
CA PRO A 123 13.26 -37.65 12.46
C PRO A 123 13.03 -36.22 11.93
N MET A 124 12.08 -36.03 11.01
CA MET A 124 11.74 -34.72 10.43
C MET A 124 10.77 -33.90 11.27
N ALA A 125 10.12 -34.47 12.29
CA ALA A 125 9.17 -33.71 13.12
C ALA A 125 9.80 -32.48 13.82
N PRO A 126 11.01 -32.55 14.42
CA PRO A 126 11.68 -31.38 14.97
C PRO A 126 12.02 -30.32 13.91
N LEU A 127 12.36 -30.76 12.70
CA LEU A 127 12.70 -29.88 11.59
C LEU A 127 11.44 -29.14 11.08
N LEU A 128 10.32 -29.84 10.99
CA LEU A 128 9.03 -29.23 10.64
C LEU A 128 8.61 -28.20 11.69
N ALA A 129 8.67 -28.55 12.99
CA ALA A 129 8.33 -27.62 14.07
C ALA A 129 9.24 -26.38 14.06
N LEU A 130 10.51 -26.54 13.72
CA LEU A 130 11.44 -25.42 13.56
C LEU A 130 11.04 -24.53 12.38
N PHE A 131 10.68 -25.10 11.22
CA PHE A 131 10.24 -24.32 10.07
C PHE A 131 8.94 -23.55 10.34
N ILE A 132 7.95 -24.19 10.98
CA ILE A 132 6.71 -23.53 11.42
C ILE A 132 7.05 -22.33 12.32
N GLY A 133 7.94 -22.51 13.31
CA GLY A 133 8.35 -21.42 14.19
C GLY A 133 9.08 -20.28 13.46
N LEU A 134 10.03 -20.63 12.58
CA LEU A 134 10.79 -19.66 11.80
C LEU A 134 9.94 -18.87 10.80
N GLN A 135 8.84 -19.45 10.31
CA GLN A 135 7.87 -18.79 9.45
C GLN A 135 6.88 -17.92 10.25
N ASN A 136 6.40 -18.41 11.39
CA ASN A 136 5.49 -17.68 12.27
C ASN A 136 6.09 -16.39 12.83
N LEU A 137 7.43 -16.31 12.93
CA LEU A 137 8.13 -15.12 13.40
C LEU A 137 7.96 -13.90 12.47
N PRO A 138 8.35 -13.95 11.17
CA PRO A 138 8.11 -12.86 10.23
C PRO A 138 6.62 -12.59 9.97
N GLU A 139 5.78 -13.63 9.96
CA GLU A 139 4.33 -13.46 9.78
C GLU A 139 3.67 -12.77 10.98
N GLY A 140 4.07 -13.13 12.20
CA GLY A 140 3.65 -12.46 13.41
C GLY A 140 4.07 -10.98 13.44
N PHE A 141 5.28 -10.68 12.99
CA PHE A 141 5.77 -9.30 12.83
C PHE A 141 4.86 -8.48 11.90
N ASN A 142 4.55 -9.01 10.72
CA ASN A 142 3.69 -8.33 9.74
C ASN A 142 2.25 -8.19 10.22
N THR A 143 1.69 -9.25 10.80
CA THR A 143 0.32 -9.29 11.34
C THR A 143 0.12 -8.26 12.46
N PHE A 144 1.11 -8.08 13.33
CA PHE A 144 1.04 -7.06 14.39
C PHE A 144 0.90 -5.64 13.82
N ARG A 145 1.71 -5.30 12.81
CA ARG A 145 1.67 -3.98 12.16
C ARG A 145 0.38 -3.76 11.40
N GLU A 146 -0.12 -4.80 10.75
CA GLU A 146 -1.38 -4.78 10.02
C GLU A 146 -2.58 -4.51 10.95
N LEU A 147 -2.66 -5.25 12.06
CA LEU A 147 -3.70 -5.08 13.07
C LEU A 147 -3.62 -3.71 13.78
N ARG A 148 -2.42 -3.13 13.90
CA ARG A 148 -2.21 -1.76 14.38
C ARG A 148 -2.65 -0.69 13.38
N GLY A 149 -2.65 -1.00 12.08
CA GLY A 149 -3.07 -0.09 11.01
C GLY A 149 -4.58 -0.10 10.74
N ILE A 150 -5.26 -1.24 10.95
CA ILE A 150 -6.69 -1.41 10.63
C ILE A 150 -7.62 -1.04 11.80
N ALA A 151 -7.15 -1.14 13.06
CA ALA A 151 -8.01 -0.99 14.22
C ALA A 151 -7.38 -0.13 15.33
N HIS A 152 -8.22 0.59 16.09
CA HIS A 152 -7.83 1.39 17.27
C HIS A 152 -7.31 0.54 18.47
N TYR A 153 -6.71 -0.63 18.24
CA TYR A 153 -6.16 -1.48 19.30
C TYR A 153 -4.82 -0.94 19.79
N SER A 154 -4.63 -0.89 21.12
CA SER A 154 -3.31 -0.65 21.72
C SER A 154 -2.37 -1.81 21.43
N ALA A 155 -1.05 -1.55 21.42
CA ALA A 155 -0.02 -2.58 21.21
C ALA A 155 -0.23 -3.81 22.12
N ASP A 156 -0.56 -3.58 23.39
CA ASP A 156 -0.83 -4.65 24.35
C ASP A 156 -2.02 -5.53 23.94
N ARG A 157 -3.11 -4.94 23.44
CA ARG A 157 -4.29 -5.72 23.01
C ARG A 157 -3.97 -6.61 21.82
N VAL A 158 -3.17 -6.12 20.87
CA VAL A 158 -2.74 -6.91 19.71
C VAL A 158 -1.83 -8.07 20.15
N LEU A 159 -0.88 -7.83 21.08
CA LEU A 159 -0.03 -8.89 21.63
C LEU A 159 -0.84 -9.94 22.40
N TYR A 160 -1.84 -9.55 23.19
CA TYR A 160 -2.73 -10.50 23.87
C TYR A 160 -3.53 -11.35 22.88
N LEU A 161 -4.01 -10.74 21.79
CA LEU A 161 -4.72 -11.46 20.73
C LEU A 161 -3.81 -12.49 20.06
N MET A 162 -2.58 -12.11 19.71
CA MET A 162 -1.58 -13.00 19.12
C MET A 162 -1.16 -14.13 20.07
N LEU A 163 -1.01 -13.83 21.37
CA LEU A 163 -0.75 -14.85 22.39
C LEU A 163 -1.91 -15.86 22.49
N GLY A 164 -3.14 -15.39 22.29
CA GLY A 164 -4.34 -16.23 22.22
C GLY A 164 -4.36 -17.22 21.06
N LEU A 165 -3.52 -17.04 20.03
CA LEU A 165 -3.40 -17.97 18.90
C LEU A 165 -2.48 -19.17 19.19
N VAL A 166 -1.55 -19.03 20.14
CA VAL A 166 -0.56 -20.08 20.47
C VAL A 166 -1.21 -21.43 20.78
N PRO A 167 -2.29 -21.53 21.59
CA PRO A 167 -2.93 -22.81 21.90
C PRO A 167 -3.52 -23.54 20.69
N LEU A 168 -3.78 -22.85 19.57
CA LEU A 168 -4.31 -23.49 18.37
C LEU A 168 -3.34 -24.52 17.79
N GLY A 169 -2.03 -24.28 17.89
CA GLY A 169 -1.01 -25.23 17.40
C GLY A 169 -1.09 -26.58 18.10
N PRO A 170 -0.98 -26.64 19.45
CA PRO A 170 -1.17 -27.86 20.20
C PRO A 170 -2.52 -28.54 19.96
N VAL A 171 -3.62 -27.77 19.85
CA VAL A 171 -4.94 -28.35 19.58
C VAL A 171 -4.96 -29.06 18.22
N PHE A 172 -4.46 -28.40 17.17
CA PHE A 172 -4.43 -28.98 15.83
C PHE A 172 -3.40 -30.10 15.72
N ALA A 173 -2.23 -30.00 16.34
CA ALA A 173 -1.24 -31.07 16.37
C ALA A 173 -1.76 -32.31 17.12
N MET A 174 -2.49 -32.13 18.21
CA MET A 174 -3.15 -33.24 18.90
C MET A 174 -4.25 -33.85 18.04
N ALA A 175 -5.06 -33.04 17.35
CA ALA A 175 -6.04 -33.52 16.40
C ALA A 175 -5.37 -34.33 15.26
N GLY A 176 -4.25 -33.85 14.73
CA GLY A 176 -3.48 -34.53 13.69
C GLY A 176 -2.96 -35.88 14.18
N TYR A 177 -2.39 -35.92 15.39
CA TYR A 177 -1.95 -37.18 15.97
C TYR A 177 -3.10 -38.17 16.17
N VAL A 178 -4.27 -37.73 16.63
CA VAL A 178 -5.42 -38.62 16.90
C VAL A 178 -6.11 -39.09 15.62
N PHE A 179 -6.33 -38.19 14.66
CA PHE A 179 -7.16 -38.45 13.49
C PHE A 179 -6.38 -38.89 12.25
N LEU A 180 -5.08 -38.57 12.17
CA LEU A 180 -4.24 -38.95 11.04
C LEU A 180 -3.33 -40.14 11.35
N SER A 181 -3.32 -40.66 12.58
CA SER A 181 -2.50 -41.84 12.94
C SER A 181 -2.80 -43.06 12.08
N ASP A 182 -4.06 -43.24 11.72
CA ASP A 182 -4.55 -44.42 11.01
C ASP A 182 -4.66 -44.18 9.50
N ALA A 183 -4.28 -42.98 9.03
CA ALA A 183 -4.41 -42.54 7.64
C ALA A 183 -3.18 -41.74 7.16
N PRO A 184 -1.99 -42.36 7.11
CA PRO A 184 -0.76 -41.71 6.66
C PRO A 184 -0.89 -41.09 5.26
N ASP A 185 -1.57 -41.78 4.34
CA ASP A 185 -1.82 -41.30 2.98
C ASP A 185 -2.58 -39.96 2.96
N VAL A 186 -3.50 -39.75 3.91
CA VAL A 186 -4.28 -38.51 4.07
C VAL A 186 -3.39 -37.40 4.63
N ALA A 187 -2.54 -37.71 5.61
CA ALA A 187 -1.56 -36.76 6.12
C ALA A 187 -0.60 -36.30 5.00
N GLY A 188 -0.11 -37.23 4.18
CA GLY A 188 0.73 -36.92 3.02
C GLY A 188 0.01 -36.07 1.98
N GLY A 189 -1.27 -36.35 1.72
CA GLY A 189 -2.11 -35.53 0.85
C GLY A 189 -2.29 -34.10 1.37
N ILE A 190 -2.48 -33.91 2.68
CA ILE A 190 -2.59 -32.58 3.30
C ILE A 190 -1.27 -31.81 3.15
N MET A 191 -0.12 -32.47 3.37
CA MET A 191 1.19 -31.82 3.21
C MET A 191 1.47 -31.38 1.78
N LEU A 192 1.10 -32.20 0.79
CA LEU A 192 1.25 -31.84 -0.62
C LEU A 192 0.28 -30.73 -1.02
N PHE A 193 -0.95 -30.78 -0.55
CA PHE A 193 -1.92 -29.72 -0.80
C PHE A 193 -1.44 -28.38 -0.21
N ALA A 194 -0.98 -28.39 1.05
CA ALA A 194 -0.40 -27.21 1.71
C ALA A 194 0.86 -26.71 0.98
N SER A 195 1.75 -27.62 0.57
CA SER A 195 2.94 -27.28 -0.22
C SER A 195 2.60 -26.54 -1.52
N GLY A 196 1.54 -26.98 -2.22
CA GLY A 196 1.05 -26.29 -3.40
C GLY A 196 0.55 -24.87 -3.13
N GLY A 197 -0.19 -24.69 -2.02
CA GLY A 197 -0.67 -23.40 -1.55
C GLY A 197 0.48 -22.46 -1.15
N ILE A 198 1.44 -22.96 -0.39
CA ILE A 198 2.64 -22.23 0.04
C ILE A 198 3.47 -21.79 -1.17
N LEU A 199 3.75 -22.70 -2.11
CA LEU A 199 4.46 -22.34 -3.35
C LEU A 199 3.72 -21.24 -4.12
N TYR A 200 2.39 -21.33 -4.19
CA TYR A 200 1.59 -20.27 -4.79
C TYR A 200 1.77 -18.93 -4.06
N ILE A 201 1.67 -18.89 -2.74
CA ILE A 201 1.83 -17.67 -1.93
C ILE A 201 3.24 -17.07 -2.08
N ILE A 202 4.28 -17.90 -2.04
CA ILE A 202 5.67 -17.47 -2.24
C ILE A 202 5.78 -16.75 -3.59
N PHE A 203 5.35 -17.38 -4.68
CA PHE A 203 5.48 -16.81 -6.02
C PHE A 203 4.48 -15.67 -6.31
N SER A 204 3.31 -15.65 -5.68
CA SER A 204 2.38 -14.52 -5.78
C SER A 204 2.91 -13.30 -5.05
N GLY A 205 3.61 -13.49 -3.91
CA GLY A 205 4.30 -12.45 -3.16
C GLY A 205 5.53 -11.88 -3.86
N TYR A 206 6.20 -12.66 -4.72
CA TYR A 206 7.32 -12.20 -5.56
C TYR A 206 6.91 -11.54 -6.88
N ARG A 207 5.61 -11.31 -7.15
CA ARG A 207 5.20 -10.56 -8.35
C ARG A 207 5.95 -9.22 -8.40
N PRO A 208 6.82 -8.97 -9.39
CA PRO A 208 6.88 -7.62 -9.93
C PRO A 208 5.46 -7.34 -10.44
N ALA A 209 4.95 -6.13 -10.31
CA ALA A 209 3.66 -5.74 -10.85
C ALA A 209 3.63 -5.92 -12.39
N ILE A 210 3.43 -7.16 -12.87
CA ILE A 210 3.26 -7.52 -14.27
C ILE A 210 1.76 -7.67 -14.46
N THR A 211 1.13 -6.56 -14.80
CA THR A 211 -0.26 -6.49 -15.25
C THR A 211 -0.31 -6.84 -16.73
N ASP A 212 -0.36 -8.12 -17.07
CA ASP A 212 -0.84 -8.55 -18.37
C ASP A 212 -1.58 -9.90 -18.25
N GLU A 213 -2.89 -9.88 -18.50
CA GLU A 213 -3.82 -11.01 -18.30
C GLU A 213 -3.65 -12.16 -19.33
N THR A 214 -2.71 -12.06 -20.27
CA THR A 214 -2.52 -13.04 -21.36
C THR A 214 -1.39 -14.04 -21.16
N SER A 215 -0.58 -13.94 -20.10
CA SER A 215 0.52 -14.89 -19.81
C SER A 215 0.18 -15.94 -18.73
N LEU A 216 -1.04 -15.90 -18.19
CA LEU A 216 -1.52 -16.74 -17.08
C LEU A 216 -1.51 -18.25 -17.38
N GLY A 217 -1.52 -18.67 -18.64
CA GLY A 217 -1.47 -20.10 -19.01
C GLY A 217 -0.06 -20.65 -19.21
N THR A 218 0.93 -19.82 -19.55
CA THR A 218 2.24 -20.28 -20.00
C THR A 218 3.33 -20.18 -18.92
N ALA A 219 3.22 -19.27 -17.97
CA ALA A 219 4.21 -19.17 -16.88
C ALA A 219 4.07 -20.29 -15.83
N ALA A 220 2.85 -20.83 -15.65
CA ALA A 220 2.58 -21.88 -14.66
C ALA A 220 3.19 -23.26 -14.99
N TRP A 221 3.69 -23.47 -16.23
CA TRP A 221 4.26 -24.75 -16.66
C TRP A 221 5.78 -24.73 -16.91
N SER A 222 6.41 -23.55 -16.84
CA SER A 222 7.84 -23.42 -17.16
C SER A 222 8.78 -23.84 -16.04
N CYS A 223 8.29 -24.08 -14.81
CA CYS A 223 9.14 -24.44 -13.67
C CYS A 223 9.39 -25.94 -13.49
N VAL A 224 8.91 -26.82 -14.38
CA VAL A 224 9.17 -28.27 -14.31
C VAL A 224 10.49 -28.67 -14.98
N TRP A 225 11.24 -27.73 -15.57
CA TRP A 225 12.53 -28.04 -16.23
C TRP A 225 13.70 -27.33 -15.55
N ILE A 226 14.13 -27.86 -14.41
CA ILE A 226 15.52 -27.73 -13.96
C ILE A 226 16.17 -29.11 -14.13
N HIS A 227 16.64 -29.38 -15.34
CA HIS A 227 17.72 -30.33 -15.51
C HIS A 227 18.59 -29.96 -16.71
N SER A 228 19.89 -29.99 -16.44
CA SER A 228 21.01 -29.90 -17.38
C SER A 228 21.37 -28.48 -17.84
N GLY A 229 22.57 -28.07 -17.42
CA GLY A 229 23.22 -26.85 -17.86
C GLY A 229 23.49 -26.82 -19.36
N ASP A 230 23.83 -25.62 -19.81
CA ASP A 230 24.16 -25.22 -21.17
C ASP A 230 22.97 -25.19 -22.14
N VAL A 231 22.51 -23.98 -22.46
CA VAL A 231 22.72 -23.34 -23.77
C VAL A 231 21.90 -22.05 -23.80
N CYS A 232 22.64 -20.94 -23.76
CA CYS A 232 22.18 -19.63 -24.19
C CYS A 232 22.20 -19.59 -25.74
N SER A 233 21.23 -18.91 -26.34
CA SER A 233 21.05 -18.61 -27.77
C SER A 233 20.50 -19.74 -28.66
N HIS A 234 19.45 -19.43 -29.45
CA HIS A 234 18.88 -20.20 -30.59
C HIS A 234 17.53 -20.94 -30.43
N ALA A 235 16.59 -20.47 -29.60
CA ALA A 235 15.21 -20.98 -29.65
C ALA A 235 14.16 -19.86 -29.77
N ARG A 236 14.28 -18.99 -30.79
CA ARG A 236 13.29 -17.94 -31.08
C ARG A 236 12.18 -18.33 -32.07
N ASP A 237 12.26 -19.47 -32.77
CA ASP A 237 11.46 -19.63 -34.00
C ASP A 237 10.60 -20.91 -34.14
N ALA A 238 10.24 -21.63 -33.08
CA ALA A 238 9.36 -22.79 -33.27
C ALA A 238 8.51 -23.16 -32.05
N TRP A 239 7.34 -22.55 -31.89
CA TRP A 239 6.17 -23.18 -31.25
C TRP A 239 4.88 -22.45 -31.64
N VAL A 240 4.31 -22.84 -32.79
CA VAL A 240 2.94 -22.54 -33.19
C VAL A 240 2.06 -23.70 -32.74
N ILE A 241 1.34 -23.56 -31.62
CA ILE A 241 0.15 -24.38 -31.34
C ILE A 241 -1.07 -23.55 -31.67
N ARG A 242 -1.89 -24.07 -32.59
CA ARG A 242 -3.20 -23.53 -32.98
C ARG A 242 -4.10 -23.39 -31.75
N SER A 243 -4.27 -22.16 -31.29
CA SER A 243 -5.34 -21.77 -30.37
C SER A 243 -6.68 -21.79 -31.10
N VAL A 244 -7.65 -22.50 -30.53
CA VAL A 244 -9.06 -22.31 -30.84
C VAL A 244 -9.40 -20.87 -30.50
N THR A 245 -9.66 -20.07 -31.53
CA THR A 245 -9.81 -18.62 -31.44
C THR A 245 -11.19 -18.28 -30.87
N LEU A 246 -11.27 -18.09 -29.54
CA LEU A 246 -12.29 -17.22 -28.97
C LEU A 246 -11.84 -15.78 -29.21
N LYS A 247 -12.50 -15.11 -30.16
CA LYS A 247 -12.36 -13.68 -30.42
C LYS A 247 -12.57 -12.88 -29.13
N VAL A 248 -11.52 -12.23 -28.62
CA VAL A 248 -11.65 -10.90 -27.97
C VAL A 248 -10.41 -10.07 -28.32
N GLY A 249 -10.31 -9.71 -29.60
CA GLY A 249 -9.46 -8.63 -30.06
C GLY A 249 -10.28 -7.35 -30.11
N GLY A 250 -10.09 -6.47 -29.13
CA GLY A 250 -10.65 -5.14 -29.11
C GLY A 250 -9.91 -4.32 -28.07
N LYS A 251 -9.05 -3.38 -28.53
CA LYS A 251 -8.47 -2.34 -27.68
C LYS A 251 -9.63 -1.58 -27.06
N ILE A 252 -9.95 -1.80 -25.78
CA ILE A 252 -10.99 -1.04 -25.10
C ILE A 252 -10.43 0.36 -24.90
N MET A 253 -10.79 1.30 -25.78
CA MET A 253 -10.62 2.72 -25.49
C MET A 253 -11.54 3.04 -24.31
N SER A 254 -10.98 3.46 -23.19
CA SER A 254 -11.78 3.85 -22.02
C SER A 254 -12.50 5.16 -22.30
N ASN A 255 -13.80 5.20 -22.05
CA ASN A 255 -14.61 6.42 -22.07
C ASN A 255 -14.71 7.09 -20.68
N ARG A 256 -13.91 6.62 -19.72
CA ARG A 256 -13.81 7.12 -18.34
C ARG A 256 -12.34 7.24 -17.93
N SER A 257 -12.07 8.03 -16.89
CA SER A 257 -10.74 8.07 -16.27
C SER A 257 -10.31 6.67 -15.85
N ILE A 258 -9.08 6.30 -16.21
CA ILE A 258 -8.45 5.07 -15.73
C ILE A 258 -7.73 5.37 -14.42
N GLY A 259 -7.79 4.44 -13.46
CA GLY A 259 -6.96 4.55 -12.27
C GLY A 259 -5.47 4.44 -12.63
N LEU A 260 -4.61 5.16 -11.89
CA LEU A 260 -3.16 5.08 -12.05
C LEU A 260 -2.61 3.98 -11.13
N SER A 261 -2.27 2.82 -11.70
CA SER A 261 -1.44 1.83 -10.99
C SER A 261 -0.03 2.38 -10.78
N GLU A 262 0.71 1.90 -9.78
CA GLU A 262 2.08 2.37 -9.51
C GLU A 262 2.99 2.41 -10.75
N PRO A 263 3.09 1.35 -11.60
CA PRO A 263 3.94 1.41 -12.80
C PRO A 263 3.47 2.45 -13.83
N LEU A 264 2.17 2.76 -13.86
CA LEU A 264 1.59 3.75 -14.76
C LEU A 264 1.81 5.17 -14.21
N TYR A 265 1.76 5.33 -12.90
CA TYR A 265 2.12 6.58 -12.22
C TYR A 265 3.61 6.89 -12.40
N GLU A 266 4.51 5.92 -12.19
CA GLU A 266 5.94 6.06 -12.50
C GLU A 266 6.17 6.41 -13.97
N TYR A 267 5.44 5.76 -14.89
CA TYR A 267 5.50 6.08 -16.31
C TYR A 267 5.06 7.53 -16.57
N LEU A 268 3.98 8.00 -15.94
CA LEU A 268 3.50 9.37 -16.03
C LEU A 268 4.57 10.36 -15.58
N LEU A 269 5.16 10.15 -14.39
CA LEU A 269 6.21 11.02 -13.88
C LEU A 269 7.42 11.03 -14.83
N LYS A 270 7.90 9.84 -15.23
CA LYS A 270 9.07 9.69 -16.11
C LYS A 270 8.94 10.39 -17.47
N HIS A 271 7.72 10.50 -18.01
CA HIS A 271 7.49 11.04 -19.34
C HIS A 271 6.85 12.44 -19.35
N SER A 272 6.44 12.97 -18.19
CA SER A 272 5.76 14.26 -18.09
C SER A 272 6.44 15.25 -17.14
N LEU A 273 6.95 14.77 -16.01
CA LEU A 273 7.40 15.63 -14.90
C LEU A 273 8.69 16.38 -15.23
N ARG A 274 8.72 17.68 -14.94
CA ARG A 274 9.84 18.60 -15.14
C ARG A 274 10.06 19.45 -13.89
N GLU A 275 10.45 18.80 -12.80
CA GLU A 275 10.84 19.47 -11.56
C GLU A 275 12.21 20.16 -11.69
N SER A 276 12.34 21.36 -11.14
CA SER A 276 13.65 21.97 -10.88
C SER A 276 14.45 21.13 -9.89
N GLU A 277 15.78 21.29 -9.89
CA GLU A 277 16.64 20.60 -8.94
C GLU A 277 16.27 20.95 -7.48
N VAL A 278 15.87 22.20 -7.22
CA VAL A 278 15.47 22.64 -5.89
C VAL A 278 14.14 22.02 -5.47
N LEU A 279 13.16 21.87 -6.38
CA LEU A 279 11.92 21.14 -6.11
C LEU A 279 12.19 19.65 -5.78
N GLN A 280 13.08 19.00 -6.52
CA GLN A 280 13.48 17.61 -6.23
C GLN A 280 14.13 17.48 -4.85
N GLN A 281 15.03 18.40 -4.51
CA GLN A 281 15.68 18.42 -3.20
C GLN A 281 14.68 18.72 -2.07
N LEU A 282 13.74 19.63 -2.28
CA LEU A 282 12.68 19.91 -1.30
C LEU A 282 11.77 18.70 -1.10
N ARG A 283 11.42 17.99 -2.19
CA ARG A 283 10.65 16.75 -2.13
C ARG A 283 11.37 15.70 -1.29
N GLN A 284 12.66 15.45 -1.57
CA GLN A 284 13.50 14.52 -0.78
C GLN A 284 13.64 14.95 0.68
N ALA A 285 13.82 16.25 0.96
CA ALA A 285 13.90 16.75 2.33
C ALA A 285 12.58 16.53 3.08
N THR A 286 11.44 16.71 2.40
CA THR A 286 10.11 16.49 2.98
C THR A 286 9.85 15.01 3.28
N GLU A 287 10.46 14.07 2.54
CA GLU A 287 10.34 12.62 2.81
C GLU A 287 10.85 12.22 4.21
N HIS A 288 11.71 13.05 4.81
CA HIS A 288 12.23 12.85 6.17
C HIS A 288 11.36 13.46 7.28
N GLU A 289 10.29 14.18 6.92
CA GLU A 289 9.34 14.74 7.89
C GLU A 289 8.29 13.70 8.32
N THR A 290 7.80 13.81 9.55
CA THR A 290 6.85 12.85 10.14
C THR A 290 5.49 12.79 9.44
N LEU A 291 5.14 13.83 8.67
CA LEU A 291 3.88 13.95 7.93
C LEU A 291 4.14 14.17 6.44
N SER A 292 5.17 13.51 5.89
CA SER A 292 5.62 13.66 4.50
C SER A 292 4.52 13.43 3.44
N GLU A 293 3.53 12.60 3.75
CA GLU A 293 2.34 12.32 2.93
C GLU A 293 1.43 13.55 2.74
N MET A 294 1.55 14.60 3.57
CA MET A 294 0.81 15.86 3.40
C MET A 294 1.31 16.70 2.23
N ARG A 295 2.45 16.33 1.61
CA ARG A 295 2.99 17.04 0.47
C ARG A 295 2.19 16.72 -0.80
N SER A 296 1.80 17.75 -1.55
CA SER A 296 1.14 17.59 -2.85
C SER A 296 1.96 16.75 -3.84
N ALA A 297 1.29 16.01 -4.72
CA ALA A 297 1.96 15.16 -5.71
C ALA A 297 2.73 15.99 -6.77
N PRO A 298 3.86 15.49 -7.31
CA PRO A 298 4.69 16.26 -8.24
C PRO A 298 3.97 16.69 -9.53
N GLU A 299 3.17 15.79 -10.11
CA GLU A 299 2.37 16.06 -11.30
C GLU A 299 1.25 17.08 -11.05
N GLN A 300 0.73 17.14 -9.82
CA GLN A 300 -0.21 18.19 -9.43
C GLN A 300 0.48 19.55 -9.38
N GLY A 301 1.67 19.65 -8.77
CA GLY A 301 2.46 20.88 -8.77
C GLY A 301 2.76 21.39 -10.18
N GLN A 302 3.18 20.50 -11.08
CA GLN A 302 3.38 20.83 -12.49
C GLN A 302 2.08 21.28 -13.19
N PHE A 303 0.96 20.62 -12.91
CA PHE A 303 -0.34 20.99 -13.48
C PHE A 303 -0.78 22.38 -12.99
N MET A 304 -0.63 22.68 -11.70
CA MET A 304 -0.90 24.00 -11.14
C MET A 304 -0.01 25.08 -11.77
N ALA A 305 1.28 24.82 -11.93
CA ALA A 305 2.19 25.72 -12.62
C ALA A 305 1.72 26.00 -14.06
N LEU A 306 1.27 24.99 -14.81
CA LEU A 306 0.69 25.18 -16.14
C LEU A 306 -0.56 26.06 -16.11
N LEU A 307 -1.45 25.86 -15.13
CA LEU A 307 -2.65 26.69 -14.98
C LEU A 307 -2.30 28.16 -14.71
N LEU A 308 -1.32 28.45 -13.85
CA LEU A 308 -0.85 29.82 -13.57
C LEU A 308 -0.34 30.50 -14.86
N HIS A 309 0.41 29.78 -15.70
CA HIS A 309 0.87 30.31 -16.98
C HIS A 309 -0.30 30.58 -17.94
N LEU A 310 -1.26 29.66 -18.03
CA LEU A 310 -2.42 29.79 -18.93
C LEU A 310 -3.36 30.93 -18.52
N THR A 311 -3.49 31.20 -17.22
CA THR A 311 -4.32 32.29 -16.70
C THR A 311 -3.58 33.63 -16.66
N GLY A 312 -2.24 33.62 -16.80
CA GLY A 312 -1.41 34.80 -16.63
C GLY A 312 -1.45 35.35 -15.20
N ALA A 313 -1.58 34.46 -14.21
CA ALA A 313 -1.69 34.83 -12.81
C ALA A 313 -0.42 35.56 -12.32
N ARG A 314 -0.62 36.57 -11.47
CA ARG A 314 0.46 37.39 -10.88
C ARG A 314 0.34 37.48 -9.36
N ARG A 315 -0.88 37.51 -8.81
CA ARG A 315 -1.13 37.46 -7.36
C ARG A 315 -1.88 36.19 -6.98
N VAL A 316 -1.28 35.41 -6.09
CA VAL A 316 -1.75 34.08 -5.70
C VAL A 316 -1.93 34.01 -4.19
N LEU A 317 -3.03 33.39 -3.75
CA LEU A 317 -3.25 32.98 -2.37
C LEU A 317 -3.02 31.47 -2.21
N GLU A 318 -2.39 31.08 -1.12
CA GLU A 318 -2.27 29.70 -0.69
C GLU A 318 -2.71 29.56 0.77
N VAL A 319 -3.58 28.60 1.02
CA VAL A 319 -4.07 28.21 2.34
C VAL A 319 -3.54 26.81 2.64
N GLY A 320 -2.52 26.74 3.50
CA GLY A 320 -1.73 25.53 3.78
C GLY A 320 -0.39 25.58 3.04
N THR A 321 0.71 25.79 3.78
CA THR A 321 2.07 25.86 3.21
C THR A 321 2.81 24.53 3.39
N TYR A 322 2.70 23.93 4.58
CA TYR A 322 3.52 22.82 5.03
C TYR A 322 5.04 23.07 4.78
N THR A 323 5.75 22.17 4.10
CA THR A 323 7.16 22.35 3.72
C THR A 323 7.34 23.21 2.47
N GLY A 324 6.27 23.74 1.88
CA GLY A 324 6.31 24.75 0.81
C GLY A 324 6.54 24.20 -0.59
N TYR A 325 6.26 22.91 -0.83
CA TYR A 325 6.44 22.28 -2.13
C TYR A 325 5.47 22.83 -3.19
N ALA A 326 4.18 22.94 -2.87
CA ALA A 326 3.21 23.61 -3.74
C ALA A 326 3.54 25.11 -3.91
N SER A 327 3.90 25.79 -2.82
CA SER A 327 4.34 27.19 -2.85
C SER A 327 5.49 27.43 -3.81
N LEU A 328 6.49 26.54 -3.83
CA LEU A 328 7.66 26.65 -4.69
C LEU A 328 7.29 26.42 -6.17
N TRP A 329 6.46 25.43 -6.46
CA TRP A 329 5.92 25.22 -7.81
C TRP A 329 5.18 26.45 -8.34
N MET A 330 4.32 27.04 -7.51
CA MET A 330 3.58 28.24 -7.89
C MET A 330 4.52 29.45 -8.06
N ALA A 331 5.47 29.65 -7.16
CA ALA A 331 6.41 30.77 -7.24
C ALA A 331 7.36 30.68 -8.44
N GLU A 332 7.75 29.47 -8.88
CA GLU A 332 8.53 29.25 -10.10
C GLU A 332 7.73 29.62 -11.37
N ALA A 333 6.41 29.42 -11.36
CA ALA A 333 5.53 29.73 -12.48
C ALA A 333 5.12 31.22 -12.57
N LEU A 334 5.26 31.97 -11.48
CA LEU A 334 4.91 33.38 -11.45
C LEU A 334 5.96 34.26 -12.16
N PRO A 335 5.55 35.38 -12.78
CA PRO A 335 6.50 36.37 -13.29
C PRO A 335 7.39 36.92 -12.17
N ASP A 336 8.48 37.59 -12.53
CA ASP A 336 9.45 38.09 -11.54
C ASP A 336 8.86 39.08 -10.53
N ASP A 337 7.85 39.85 -10.94
CA ASP A 337 7.09 40.75 -10.09
C ASP A 337 5.78 40.14 -9.56
N GLY A 338 5.63 38.81 -9.68
CA GLY A 338 4.53 38.06 -9.10
C GLY A 338 4.66 37.91 -7.59
N GLU A 339 3.52 37.70 -6.94
CA GLU A 339 3.38 37.59 -5.49
C GLU A 339 2.54 36.36 -5.13
N LEU A 340 3.07 35.56 -4.22
CA LEU A 340 2.36 34.46 -3.55
C LEU A 340 2.25 34.80 -2.07
N ILE A 341 1.03 34.91 -1.54
CA ILE A 341 0.79 34.97 -0.10
C ILE A 341 0.37 33.57 0.34
N THR A 342 1.08 33.01 1.31
CA THR A 342 0.83 31.65 1.82
C THR A 342 0.63 31.66 3.33
N CYS A 343 -0.29 30.84 3.82
CA CYS A 343 -0.70 30.80 5.22
C CYS A 343 -0.43 29.44 5.85
N ASP A 344 0.19 29.43 7.02
CA ASP A 344 0.37 28.22 7.83
C ASP A 344 0.43 28.58 9.32
N ILE A 345 0.16 27.61 10.20
CA ILE A 345 0.28 27.77 11.65
C ILE A 345 1.63 27.27 12.19
N SER A 346 2.32 26.41 11.43
CA SER A 346 3.52 25.72 11.87
C SER A 346 4.78 26.48 11.48
N THR A 347 5.49 27.01 12.49
CA THR A 347 6.83 27.55 12.32
C THR A 347 7.86 26.48 11.98
N THR A 348 7.65 25.24 12.44
CA THR A 348 8.56 24.11 12.22
C THR A 348 8.63 23.75 10.75
N TRP A 349 7.49 23.48 10.09
CA TRP A 349 7.48 23.06 8.68
C TRP A 349 7.85 24.21 7.74
N THR A 350 7.34 25.41 8.02
CA THR A 350 7.64 26.58 7.20
C THR A 350 9.10 27.03 7.29
N SER A 351 9.83 26.65 8.34
CA SER A 351 11.28 26.87 8.39
C SER A 351 12.02 26.14 7.26
N VAL A 352 11.61 24.90 6.95
CA VAL A 352 12.10 24.13 5.79
C VAL A 352 11.74 24.86 4.49
N ALA A 353 10.47 25.26 4.35
CA ALA A 353 9.98 25.98 3.18
C ALA A 353 10.83 27.22 2.87
N THR A 354 11.05 28.08 3.88
CA THR A 354 11.80 29.33 3.70
C THR A 354 13.27 29.11 3.32
N GLN A 355 13.89 28.00 3.73
CA GLN A 355 15.24 27.65 3.31
C GLN A 355 15.27 27.35 1.81
N PHE A 356 14.36 26.52 1.31
CA PHE A 356 14.30 26.14 -0.09
C PHE A 356 13.87 27.30 -0.99
N TRP A 357 12.96 28.17 -0.55
CA TRP A 357 12.60 29.38 -1.31
C TRP A 357 13.77 30.34 -1.49
N ARG A 358 14.66 30.46 -0.49
CA ARG A 358 15.90 31.25 -0.62
C ARG A 358 16.89 30.58 -1.55
N GLN A 359 17.03 29.25 -1.46
CA GLN A 359 17.90 28.47 -2.33
C GLN A 359 17.47 28.57 -3.80
N ALA A 360 16.16 28.58 -4.08
CA ALA A 360 15.61 28.82 -5.41
C ALA A 360 15.73 30.28 -5.89
N GLY A 361 16.10 31.22 -5.01
CA GLY A 361 16.11 32.65 -5.32
C GLY A 361 14.73 33.30 -5.38
N LEU A 362 13.67 32.59 -4.97
CA LEU A 362 12.26 33.00 -5.13
C LEU A 362 11.62 33.56 -3.86
N ALA A 363 12.36 33.60 -2.75
CA ALA A 363 11.85 34.12 -1.47
C ALA A 363 11.29 35.55 -1.54
N HIS A 364 11.68 36.36 -2.55
CA HIS A 364 11.14 37.70 -2.76
C HIS A 364 9.70 37.72 -3.28
N LYS A 365 9.25 36.64 -3.94
CA LYS A 365 7.86 36.49 -4.43
C LYS A 365 6.91 35.96 -3.36
N ILE A 366 7.44 35.29 -2.33
CA ILE A 366 6.64 34.52 -1.36
C ILE A 366 6.52 35.25 -0.02
N LYS A 367 5.29 35.57 0.38
CA LYS A 367 4.94 36.23 1.64
C LYS A 367 4.23 35.24 2.56
N LEU A 368 5.00 34.57 3.42
CA LEU A 368 4.47 33.68 4.46
C LEU A 368 3.76 34.48 5.57
N ARG A 369 2.57 34.02 5.96
CA ARG A 369 1.77 34.51 7.09
C ARG A 369 1.60 33.39 8.10
N LEU A 370 2.28 33.52 9.26
CA LEU A 370 2.19 32.57 10.36
C LEU A 370 1.02 32.91 11.28
N ALA A 371 -0.16 32.38 10.96
CA ALA A 371 -1.42 32.57 11.68
C ALA A 371 -2.46 31.56 11.15
N PRO A 372 -3.58 31.34 11.87
CA PRO A 372 -4.72 30.66 11.27
C PRO A 372 -5.10 31.31 9.93
N ALA A 373 -5.33 30.50 8.89
CA ALA A 373 -5.56 31.02 7.55
C ALA A 373 -6.79 31.93 7.49
N THR A 374 -7.85 31.59 8.24
CA THR A 374 -9.06 32.42 8.34
C THR A 374 -8.78 33.84 8.84
N GLU A 375 -7.84 34.01 9.78
CA GLU A 375 -7.43 35.32 10.27
C GLU A 375 -6.70 36.12 9.19
N THR A 376 -5.77 35.48 8.49
CA THR A 376 -5.02 36.12 7.39
C THR A 376 -5.96 36.56 6.28
N LEU A 377 -6.88 35.70 5.85
CA LEU A 377 -7.85 36.03 4.80
C LEU A 377 -8.79 37.17 5.24
N ASN A 378 -9.27 37.15 6.49
CA ASN A 378 -10.06 38.26 7.04
C ASN A 378 -9.29 39.58 7.12
N GLN A 379 -7.99 39.55 7.42
CA GLN A 379 -7.15 40.76 7.42
C GLN A 379 -7.00 41.34 6.02
N LEU A 380 -6.85 40.48 4.99
CA LEU A 380 -6.81 40.92 3.59
C LEU A 380 -8.15 41.56 3.18
N ILE A 381 -9.28 40.91 3.50
CA ILE A 381 -10.62 41.46 3.26
C ILE A 381 -10.79 42.81 3.96
N ALA A 382 -10.42 42.91 5.24
CA ALA A 382 -10.51 44.15 6.01
C ALA A 382 -9.58 45.25 5.48
N ALA A 383 -8.50 44.88 4.78
CA ALA A 383 -7.60 45.81 4.10
C ALA A 383 -8.12 46.29 2.73
N GLY A 384 -9.29 45.81 2.29
CA GLY A 384 -9.90 46.18 1.01
C GLY A 384 -9.28 45.47 -0.20
N GLU A 385 -8.74 44.27 0.00
CA GLU A 385 -8.16 43.42 -1.05
C GLU A 385 -9.21 42.55 -1.77
N ASP A 386 -10.48 42.97 -1.79
CA ASP A 386 -11.53 42.30 -2.54
C ASP A 386 -11.16 42.27 -4.05
N ASP A 387 -11.43 41.15 -4.71
CA ASP A 387 -11.16 40.93 -6.14
C ASP A 387 -9.70 41.26 -6.57
N SER A 388 -8.72 41.11 -5.68
CA SER A 388 -7.34 41.53 -5.91
C SER A 388 -6.37 40.39 -6.26
N PHE A 389 -6.83 39.14 -6.16
CA PHE A 389 -6.05 37.93 -6.47
C PHE A 389 -6.51 37.24 -7.75
N ASP A 390 -5.56 36.67 -8.48
CA ASP A 390 -5.83 35.97 -9.74
C ASP A 390 -6.13 34.47 -9.50
N PHE A 391 -5.55 33.92 -8.44
CA PHE A 391 -5.58 32.49 -8.16
C PHE A 391 -5.57 32.23 -6.64
N ALA A 392 -6.28 31.19 -6.20
CA ALA A 392 -6.16 30.68 -4.83
C ALA A 392 -6.01 29.15 -4.82
N PHE A 393 -5.18 28.62 -3.94
CA PHE A 393 -5.04 27.19 -3.66
C PHE A 393 -5.37 26.90 -2.20
N ILE A 394 -6.27 25.95 -1.94
CA ILE A 394 -6.70 25.56 -0.60
C ILE A 394 -6.36 24.09 -0.37
N ASP A 395 -5.41 23.85 0.53
CA ASP A 395 -4.98 22.53 1.01
C ASP A 395 -4.58 22.61 2.49
N ALA A 396 -5.58 22.69 3.37
CA ALA A 396 -5.39 22.80 4.81
C ALA A 396 -6.31 21.83 5.57
N ASP A 397 -6.82 22.23 6.73
CA ASP A 397 -7.79 21.47 7.51
C ASP A 397 -9.18 21.47 6.85
N LYS A 398 -9.71 20.27 6.64
CA LYS A 398 -10.84 20.03 5.72
C LYS A 398 -12.16 20.57 6.26
N GLU A 399 -12.30 20.64 7.58
CA GLU A 399 -13.47 21.20 8.26
C GLU A 399 -13.71 22.68 7.94
N ASN A 400 -12.65 23.43 7.62
CA ASN A 400 -12.74 24.86 7.32
C ASN A 400 -12.74 25.17 5.81
N TYR A 401 -12.78 24.16 4.93
CA TYR A 401 -12.80 24.37 3.47
C TYR A 401 -13.91 25.31 3.01
N GLU A 402 -15.09 25.22 3.63
CA GLU A 402 -16.20 26.13 3.33
C GLU A 402 -15.87 27.59 3.63
N VAL A 403 -15.25 27.83 4.79
CA VAL A 403 -14.89 29.16 5.25
C VAL A 403 -13.79 29.74 4.36
N TYR A 404 -12.76 28.94 4.07
CA TYR A 404 -11.68 29.33 3.18
C TYR A 404 -12.19 29.64 1.78
N PHE A 405 -13.08 28.80 1.23
CA PHE A 405 -13.67 29.04 -0.08
C PHE A 405 -14.43 30.34 -0.14
N GLU A 406 -15.33 30.65 0.80
CA GLU A 406 -16.10 31.90 0.78
C GLU A 406 -15.18 33.14 0.91
N GLN A 407 -14.14 33.07 1.76
CA GLN A 407 -13.16 34.15 1.89
C GLN A 407 -12.31 34.31 0.61
N CYS A 408 -11.82 33.20 0.03
CA CYS A 408 -11.08 33.23 -1.22
C CYS A 408 -11.96 33.68 -2.39
N LEU A 409 -13.23 33.32 -2.43
CA LEU A 409 -14.17 33.76 -3.45
C LEU A 409 -14.37 35.28 -3.42
N GLN A 410 -14.32 35.90 -2.24
CA GLN A 410 -14.36 37.36 -2.10
C GLN A 410 -13.04 38.02 -2.56
N LEU A 411 -11.89 37.43 -2.24
CA LEU A 411 -10.56 37.97 -2.55
C LEU A 411 -10.13 37.73 -4.01
N VAL A 412 -10.58 36.65 -4.65
CA VAL A 412 -10.24 36.31 -6.03
C VAL A 412 -11.14 37.08 -6.99
N LYS A 413 -10.54 37.71 -8.01
CA LYS A 413 -11.25 38.49 -9.03
C LYS A 413 -12.21 37.65 -9.87
N SER A 414 -13.23 38.26 -10.46
CA SER A 414 -14.03 37.60 -11.53
C SER A 414 -13.12 37.11 -12.67
N GLY A 415 -13.35 35.87 -13.11
CA GLY A 415 -12.50 35.14 -14.03
C GLY A 415 -11.25 34.49 -13.41
N GLY A 416 -10.94 34.78 -12.14
CA GLY A 416 -9.88 34.15 -11.38
C GLY A 416 -10.22 32.70 -10.99
N LEU A 417 -9.21 31.95 -10.56
CA LEU A 417 -9.30 30.50 -10.38
C LEU A 417 -9.01 30.08 -8.93
N ILE A 418 -9.89 29.28 -8.35
CA ILE A 418 -9.72 28.70 -7.01
C ILE A 418 -9.57 27.18 -7.18
N LEU A 419 -8.50 26.62 -6.62
CA LEU A 419 -8.25 25.18 -6.57
C LEU A 419 -8.43 24.66 -5.15
N ILE A 420 -9.15 23.55 -5.02
CA ILE A 420 -9.37 22.85 -3.75
C ILE A 420 -8.78 21.44 -3.85
N ASP A 421 -7.86 21.12 -2.96
CA ASP A 421 -7.17 19.83 -2.93
C ASP A 421 -7.88 18.76 -2.07
N ASN A 422 -7.55 17.50 -2.34
CA ASN A 422 -8.04 16.29 -1.68
C ASN A 422 -9.57 16.11 -1.71
N VAL A 423 -10.26 16.58 -2.75
CA VAL A 423 -11.73 16.52 -2.80
C VAL A 423 -12.28 15.09 -3.01
N LEU A 424 -11.43 14.12 -3.37
CA LEU A 424 -11.79 12.70 -3.44
C LEU A 424 -11.44 11.93 -2.15
N TRP A 425 -10.56 12.48 -1.31
CA TRP A 425 -10.25 12.03 0.06
C TRP A 425 -9.89 10.55 0.18
N GLY A 426 -9.00 10.06 -0.67
CA GLY A 426 -8.61 8.65 -0.78
C GLY A 426 -9.76 7.74 -1.24
N GLY A 427 -10.79 8.31 -1.85
CA GLY A 427 -12.07 7.64 -2.12
C GLY A 427 -13.00 7.55 -0.92
N SER A 428 -12.67 8.12 0.24
CA SER A 428 -13.50 8.05 1.45
C SER A 428 -14.91 8.64 1.25
N VAL A 429 -15.03 9.62 0.36
CA VAL A 429 -16.29 10.33 0.08
C VAL A 429 -17.42 9.42 -0.41
N ILE A 430 -17.13 8.26 -0.99
CA ILE A 430 -18.17 7.33 -1.50
C ILE A 430 -18.68 6.34 -0.45
N TYR A 431 -17.98 6.17 0.69
CA TYR A 431 -18.35 5.15 1.69
C TYR A 431 -19.31 5.72 2.75
N ALA A 432 -20.59 5.38 2.62
CA ALA A 432 -21.65 5.89 3.51
C ALA A 432 -21.43 5.56 5.00
N ASP A 433 -20.65 4.54 5.34
CA ASP A 433 -20.30 4.17 6.72
C ASP A 433 -19.14 5.00 7.32
N ASN A 434 -18.34 5.69 6.50
CA ASN A 434 -17.34 6.63 7.01
C ASN A 434 -18.01 7.96 7.37
N GLN A 435 -18.05 8.28 8.66
CA GLN A 435 -18.70 9.48 9.23
C GLN A 435 -17.70 10.40 9.94
N SER A 436 -16.41 10.34 9.57
CA SER A 436 -15.40 11.26 10.10
C SER A 436 -15.72 12.72 9.73
N SER A 437 -15.33 13.66 10.60
CA SER A 437 -15.57 15.11 10.41
C SER A 437 -15.05 15.59 9.07
N ALA A 438 -13.79 15.28 8.73
CA ALA A 438 -13.17 15.65 7.47
C ALA A 438 -13.91 15.08 6.25
N THR A 439 -14.30 13.80 6.26
CA THR A 439 -15.03 13.19 5.14
C THR A 439 -16.39 13.86 4.95
N ASN A 440 -17.10 14.13 6.04
CA ASN A 440 -18.40 14.81 5.98
C ASN A 440 -18.27 16.27 5.53
N ALA A 441 -17.23 16.98 5.97
CA ALA A 441 -16.93 18.33 5.52
C ALA A 441 -16.66 18.38 4.00
N ILE A 442 -15.86 17.44 3.47
CA ILE A 442 -15.56 17.35 2.03
C ILE A 442 -16.82 16.99 1.23
N ARG A 443 -17.64 16.05 1.70
CA ARG A 443 -18.93 15.72 1.04
C ARG A 443 -19.84 16.93 0.98
N ALA A 444 -20.04 17.61 2.11
CA ALA A 444 -20.86 18.82 2.18
C ALA A 444 -20.29 19.93 1.28
N PHE A 445 -18.97 20.06 1.25
CA PHE A 445 -18.28 21.01 0.40
C PHE A 445 -18.58 20.73 -1.09
N ASN A 446 -18.35 19.49 -1.54
CA ASN A 446 -18.56 19.06 -2.92
C ASN A 446 -20.03 19.18 -3.34
N GLU A 447 -20.97 18.80 -2.47
CA GLU A 447 -22.41 18.84 -2.75
C GLU A 447 -22.91 20.27 -2.98
N LYS A 448 -22.56 21.20 -2.09
CA LYS A 448 -22.96 22.61 -2.23
C LYS A 448 -22.34 23.27 -3.47
N ARG A 449 -21.14 22.84 -3.90
CA ARG A 449 -20.44 23.41 -5.07
C ARG A 449 -21.07 23.07 -6.41
N LEU A 450 -21.82 21.96 -6.50
CA LEU A 450 -22.48 21.56 -7.73
C LEU A 450 -23.58 22.56 -8.19
N GLN A 451 -24.13 23.34 -7.25
CA GLN A 451 -25.23 24.29 -7.50
C GLN A 451 -24.81 25.75 -7.22
N ASP A 452 -23.50 26.03 -7.14
CA ASP A 452 -23.00 27.38 -6.87
C ASP A 452 -22.82 28.16 -8.17
N ASP A 453 -23.82 28.98 -8.52
CA ASP A 453 -23.85 29.76 -9.76
C ASP A 453 -22.76 30.86 -9.84
N ARG A 454 -21.99 31.07 -8.77
CA ARG A 454 -20.87 32.05 -8.74
C ARG A 454 -19.59 31.51 -9.35
N VAL A 455 -19.54 30.21 -9.71
CA VAL A 455 -18.34 29.53 -10.20
C VAL A 455 -18.63 28.56 -11.35
N GLU A 456 -17.72 28.48 -12.30
CA GLU A 456 -17.62 27.36 -13.24
C GLU A 456 -16.76 26.26 -12.61
N LEU A 457 -17.30 25.03 -12.53
CA LEU A 457 -16.70 23.93 -11.78
C LEU A 457 -16.16 22.81 -12.69
N SER A 458 -14.98 22.29 -12.35
CA SER A 458 -14.45 21.03 -12.89
C SER A 458 -13.69 20.24 -11.81
N MET A 459 -14.17 19.04 -11.47
CA MET A 459 -13.51 18.15 -10.52
C MET A 459 -12.67 17.09 -11.26
N LEU A 460 -11.37 17.03 -10.97
CA LEU A 460 -10.40 16.21 -11.69
C LEU A 460 -9.76 15.14 -10.80
N PRO A 461 -9.53 13.91 -11.33
CA PRO A 461 -8.81 12.86 -10.62
C PRO A 461 -7.29 13.04 -10.77
N VAL A 462 -6.78 14.20 -10.38
CA VAL A 462 -5.34 14.49 -10.25
C VAL A 462 -4.99 14.33 -8.77
N ALA A 463 -3.92 13.60 -8.46
CA ALA A 463 -3.55 13.22 -7.10
C ALA A 463 -4.75 12.68 -6.29
N ASP A 464 -5.05 13.28 -5.14
CA ASP A 464 -6.19 12.90 -4.29
C ASP A 464 -7.50 13.64 -4.62
N GLY A 465 -7.60 14.13 -5.85
CA GLY A 465 -8.74 14.87 -6.35
C GLY A 465 -8.57 16.37 -6.21
N LEU A 466 -8.72 17.07 -7.33
CA LEU A 466 -8.54 18.51 -7.41
C LEU A 466 -9.77 19.15 -8.06
N THR A 467 -10.44 20.06 -7.36
CA THR A 467 -11.55 20.83 -7.94
C THR A 467 -11.07 22.21 -8.38
N LEU A 468 -11.32 22.54 -9.65
CA LEU A 468 -11.09 23.86 -10.23
C LEU A 468 -12.42 24.62 -10.22
N LEU A 469 -12.39 25.84 -9.69
CA LEU A 469 -13.53 26.73 -9.55
C LEU A 469 -13.16 28.10 -10.13
N ARG A 470 -13.62 28.40 -11.34
CA ARG A 470 -13.40 29.73 -11.95
C ARG A 470 -14.53 30.65 -11.53
N LYS A 471 -14.23 31.74 -10.84
CA LYS A 471 -15.24 32.74 -10.43
C LYS A 471 -15.86 33.39 -11.67
N THR A 472 -17.19 33.46 -11.74
CA THR A 472 -17.94 34.10 -12.84
C THR A 472 -18.13 35.58 -12.62
#